data_AF-A0A1S6QFY7-F1
#
_entry.id   AF-A0A1S6QFY7-F1
#
_cell.length_a   1.000
_cell.length_b   1.000
_cell.length_c   1.000
_cell.angle_alpha   90.00
_cell.angle_beta   90.00
_cell.angle_gamma   90.00
#
_symmetry.space_group_name_H-M   'P 1'
#
loop_
_entity.id
_entity.type
_entity.pdbx_description
1 polymer ?
#
loop_
_entity_poly.entity_id
_entity_poly.type
_entity_poly.pdbx_seq_one_letter_code
_entity_poly.pdbx_strand_id
1 'polypeptide(L)'
;MDFNDYQKAANRTLMGKEQVLTNCALGLTGEAGEVADLVRKYTFNSENLDHDAIVKEMGDVLWYLSQIAEWADIPFDEVATDNINRLKQRYPSAIND
;
A
#
# COMPACT_ATOMS: atom_id res chain seq x y z
N MET A 1 9.50 -3.44 -12.68
CA MET A 1 8.34 -2.53 -12.77
C MET A 1 8.59 -1.45 -11.75
N ASP A 2 8.55 -0.18 -12.14
CA ASP A 2 8.58 0.93 -11.19
C ASP A 2 7.15 1.25 -10.66
N PHE A 3 7.02 2.18 -9.72
CA PHE A 3 5.71 2.49 -9.13
C PHE A 3 4.73 3.13 -10.11
N ASN A 4 5.22 3.86 -11.12
CA ASN A 4 4.36 4.47 -12.14
C ASN A 4 3.87 3.42 -13.15
N ASP A 5 4.72 2.47 -13.53
CA ASP A 5 4.36 1.31 -14.34
C ASP A 5 3.32 0.44 -13.62
N TYR A 6 3.50 0.24 -12.30
CA TYR A 6 2.54 -0.45 -11.45
C TYR A 6 1.19 0.28 -11.41
N GLN A 7 1.18 1.58 -11.10
CA GLN A 7 -0.03 2.40 -11.05
C GLN A 7 -0.82 2.33 -12.36
N LYS A 8 -0.15 2.45 -13.52
CA LYS A 8 -0.77 2.30 -14.85
C LYS A 8 -1.37 0.91 -15.08
N ALA A 9 -0.71 -0.15 -14.61
CA ALA A 9 -1.22 -1.51 -14.72
C ALA A 9 -2.44 -1.74 -13.82
N ALA A 10 -2.38 -1.23 -12.58
CA ALA A 10 -3.43 -1.31 -11.56
C ALA A 10 -4.69 -0.52 -11.96
N ASN A 11 -4.53 0.66 -12.56
CA ASN A 11 -5.67 1.51 -12.95
C ASN A 11 -6.61 0.85 -13.99
N ARG A 12 -6.11 -0.10 -14.78
CA ARG A 12 -6.93 -0.85 -15.75
C ARG A 12 -8.08 -1.62 -15.08
N THR A 13 -8.01 -1.87 -13.78
CA THR A 13 -9.04 -2.62 -13.04
C THR A 13 -10.05 -1.73 -12.32
N LEU A 14 -9.88 -0.41 -12.30
CA LEU A 14 -10.79 0.53 -11.64
C LEU A 14 -11.90 0.99 -12.59
N MET A 15 -13.16 0.67 -12.28
CA MET A 15 -14.34 1.11 -13.03
C MET A 15 -15.31 1.87 -12.11
N GLY A 16 -15.55 3.17 -12.34
CA GLY A 16 -16.62 3.91 -11.62
C GLY A 16 -16.46 5.45 -11.57
N LYS A 17 -17.55 6.16 -11.20
CA LYS A 17 -17.61 7.63 -10.97
C LYS A 17 -17.66 7.97 -9.47
N GLU A 18 -17.35 9.22 -9.11
CA GLU A 18 -17.50 10.00 -7.84
C GLU A 18 -17.34 9.29 -6.47
N GLN A 19 -17.93 8.11 -6.28
CA GLN A 19 -17.78 7.25 -5.09
C GLN A 19 -16.46 6.46 -5.08
N VAL A 20 -15.66 6.54 -6.16
CA VAL A 20 -14.40 5.81 -6.32
C VAL A 20 -13.44 6.10 -5.17
N LEU A 21 -13.27 7.36 -4.78
CA LEU A 21 -12.34 7.71 -3.71
C LEU A 21 -12.79 7.16 -2.36
N THR A 22 -14.09 7.28 -2.05
CA THR A 22 -14.67 6.71 -0.82
C THR A 22 -14.48 5.20 -0.78
N ASN A 23 -14.75 4.50 -1.88
CA ASN A 23 -14.54 3.05 -1.98
C ASN A 23 -13.07 2.68 -1.81
N CYS A 24 -12.14 3.47 -2.39
CA CYS A 24 -10.71 3.22 -2.23
C CYS A 24 -10.26 3.44 -0.78
N ALA A 25 -10.74 4.48 -0.11
CA ALA A 25 -10.38 4.76 1.28
C ALA A 25 -10.93 3.69 2.25
N LEU A 26 -12.17 3.23 2.03
CA LEU A 26 -12.77 2.16 2.81
C LEU A 26 -12.04 0.83 2.57
N GLY A 27 -11.74 0.51 1.32
CA GLY A 27 -10.97 -0.67 0.94
C GLY A 27 -9.58 -0.68 1.57
N LEU A 28 -8.83 0.42 1.43
CA LEU A 28 -7.52 0.61 2.08
C LEU A 28 -7.56 0.29 3.59
N THR A 29 -8.61 0.76 4.28
CA THR A 29 -8.78 0.53 5.71
C THR A 29 -9.07 -0.94 6.01
N GLY A 30 -9.87 -1.60 5.16
CA GLY A 30 -10.14 -3.04 5.25
C GLY A 30 -8.87 -3.87 5.12
N GLU A 31 -8.13 -3.68 4.03
CA GLU A 31 -6.91 -4.47 3.75
C GLU A 31 -5.80 -4.22 4.78
N ALA A 32 -5.66 -2.97 5.26
CA ALA A 32 -4.75 -2.67 6.37
C ALA A 32 -5.15 -3.41 7.66
N GLY A 33 -6.45 -3.62 7.87
CA GLY A 33 -6.98 -4.45 8.96
C GLY A 33 -6.63 -5.93 8.79
N GLU A 34 -6.65 -6.46 7.57
CA GLU A 34 -6.26 -7.84 7.28
C GLU A 34 -4.76 -8.07 7.53
N VAL A 35 -3.91 -7.13 7.09
CA VAL A 35 -2.46 -7.13 7.43
C VAL A 35 -2.28 -7.16 8.96
N ALA A 36 -3.01 -6.30 9.69
CA ALA A 36 -2.93 -6.24 11.15
C ALA A 36 -3.39 -7.55 11.81
N ASP A 37 -4.43 -8.21 11.28
CA ASP A 37 -4.91 -9.49 11.81
C ASP A 37 -3.91 -10.63 11.61
N LEU A 38 -3.23 -10.69 10.46
CA LEU A 38 -2.14 -11.66 10.22
C LEU A 38 -1.01 -11.47 11.24
N VAL A 39 -0.57 -10.24 11.48
CA VAL A 39 0.47 -9.92 12.47
C VAL A 39 0.00 -10.26 13.89
N ARG A 40 -1.27 -9.97 14.23
CA ARG A 40 -1.88 -10.31 15.52
C ARG A 40 -1.88 -11.83 15.75
N LYS A 41 -2.32 -12.61 14.77
CA LYS A 41 -2.33 -14.08 14.84
C LYS A 41 -0.93 -14.65 15.03
N TYR A 42 0.04 -14.19 14.23
CA TYR A 42 1.44 -14.58 14.39
C TYR A 42 1.97 -14.28 15.80
N THR A 43 1.67 -13.09 16.32
CA THR A 43 2.20 -12.62 17.61
C THR A 43 1.56 -13.31 18.82
N PHE A 44 0.24 -13.51 18.80
CA PHE A 44 -0.52 -13.90 19.99
C PHE A 44 -1.11 -15.31 19.95
N ASN A 45 -1.23 -15.93 18.78
CA ASN A 45 -1.83 -17.26 18.64
C ASN A 45 -0.78 -18.37 18.40
N SER A 46 0.51 -18.05 18.40
CA SER A 46 1.60 -18.99 18.03
C SER A 46 1.39 -19.62 16.64
N GLU A 47 0.68 -18.92 15.76
CA GLU A 47 0.52 -19.29 14.36
C GLU A 47 1.77 -18.88 13.58
N ASN A 48 2.11 -19.62 12.52
CA ASN A 48 3.15 -19.16 11.59
C ASN A 48 2.60 -18.00 10.76
N LEU A 49 3.44 -17.00 10.49
CA LEU A 49 3.08 -15.96 9.53
C LEU A 49 3.14 -16.55 8.12
N ASP A 50 1.98 -16.72 7.51
CA ASP A 50 1.87 -17.18 6.13
C ASP A 50 2.40 -16.08 5.18
N HIS A 51 3.48 -16.41 4.48
CA HIS A 51 4.15 -15.52 3.54
C HIS A 51 3.22 -15.08 2.40
N ASP A 52 2.48 -16.02 1.82
CA ASP A 52 1.65 -15.74 0.66
C ASP A 52 0.43 -14.90 1.05
N ALA A 53 -0.11 -15.16 2.25
CA ALA A 53 -1.17 -14.33 2.82
C ALA A 53 -0.70 -12.89 3.08
N ILE A 54 0.44 -12.68 3.75
CA ILE A 54 0.89 -11.31 4.04
C ILE A 54 1.30 -10.56 2.78
N VAL A 55 1.90 -11.24 1.79
CA VAL A 55 2.21 -10.64 0.48
C VAL A 55 0.93 -10.21 -0.25
N LYS A 56 -0.12 -11.03 -0.22
CA LYS A 56 -1.43 -10.67 -0.79
C LYS A 56 -1.98 -9.41 -0.12
N GLU A 57 -2.14 -9.40 1.21
CA GLU A 57 -2.79 -8.28 1.89
C GLU A 57 -1.98 -6.99 1.78
N MET A 58 -0.65 -7.07 1.81
CA MET A 58 0.21 -5.91 1.50
C MET A 58 0.04 -5.43 0.06
N GLY A 59 -0.15 -6.34 -0.89
CA GLY A 59 -0.42 -6.02 -2.29
C GLY A 59 -1.77 -5.31 -2.48
N ASP A 60 -2.80 -5.74 -1.76
CA ASP A 60 -4.13 -5.11 -1.79
C ASP A 60 -4.09 -3.71 -1.17
N VAL A 61 -3.36 -3.52 -0.06
CA VAL A 61 -3.04 -2.18 0.49
C VAL A 61 -2.32 -1.30 -0.53
N LEU A 62 -1.30 -1.84 -1.21
CA LEU A 62 -0.54 -1.10 -2.23
C LEU A 62 -1.42 -0.68 -3.40
N TRP A 63 -2.34 -1.56 -3.83
CA TRP A 63 -3.29 -1.27 -4.90
C TRP A 63 -4.19 -0.09 -4.52
N TYR A 64 -4.81 -0.11 -3.34
CA TYR A 64 -5.66 1.00 -2.93
C TYR A 64 -4.91 2.34 -2.83
N LEU A 65 -3.65 2.33 -2.36
CA LEU A 65 -2.81 3.52 -2.36
C LEU A 65 -2.53 4.04 -3.78
N SER A 66 -2.24 3.14 -4.75
CA SER A 66 -2.03 3.57 -6.14
C SER A 66 -3.29 4.15 -6.77
N GLN A 67 -4.46 3.61 -6.43
CA GLN A 67 -5.74 4.12 -6.94
C GLN A 67 -6.09 5.51 -6.37
N ILE A 68 -5.78 5.74 -5.10
CA ILE A 68 -5.93 7.07 -4.49
C ILE A 68 -4.98 8.07 -5.14
N ALA A 69 -3.71 7.68 -5.37
CA ALA A 69 -2.73 8.52 -6.04
C ALA A 69 -3.18 8.87 -7.47
N GLU A 70 -3.67 7.89 -8.23
CA GLU A 70 -4.20 8.10 -9.58
C GLU A 70 -5.40 9.06 -9.58
N TRP A 71 -6.35 8.87 -8.67
CA TRP A 71 -7.51 9.75 -8.56
C TRP A 71 -7.11 11.20 -8.26
N ALA A 72 -6.04 11.38 -7.49
CA ALA A 72 -5.50 12.68 -7.09
C ALA A 72 -4.53 13.30 -8.13
N ASP A 73 -4.31 12.65 -9.28
CA ASP A 73 -3.31 13.05 -10.29
C ASP A 73 -1.87 13.12 -9.71
N ILE A 74 -1.56 12.19 -8.81
CA ILE A 74 -0.24 12.08 -8.16
C ILE A 74 0.50 10.88 -8.77
N PRO A 75 1.71 11.08 -9.34
CA PRO A 75 2.57 9.97 -9.75
C PRO A 75 2.92 9.11 -8.54
N PHE A 76 2.68 7.80 -8.61
CA PHE A 76 2.87 6.96 -7.42
C PHE A 76 4.34 6.84 -6.98
N ASP A 77 5.29 7.01 -7.91
CA ASP A 77 6.72 7.10 -7.62
C ASP A 77 7.08 8.35 -6.78
N GLU A 78 6.32 9.44 -6.91
CA GLU A 78 6.48 10.63 -6.07
C GLU A 78 6.18 10.30 -4.60
N VAL A 79 5.10 9.56 -4.34
CA VAL A 79 4.71 9.13 -2.98
C VAL A 79 5.82 8.31 -2.33
N ALA A 80 6.39 7.35 -3.07
CA ALA A 80 7.47 6.50 -2.58
C ALA A 80 8.76 7.30 -2.33
N THR A 81 9.18 8.12 -3.30
CA THR A 81 10.41 8.91 -3.22
C THR A 81 10.36 9.91 -2.07
N ASP A 82 9.24 10.62 -1.92
CA ASP A 82 9.05 11.59 -0.85
C ASP A 82 9.01 10.91 0.54
N ASN A 83 8.41 9.70 0.64
CA ASN A 83 8.48 8.91 1.86
C ASN A 83 9.93 8.55 2.25
N ILE A 84 10.74 8.07 1.30
CA ILE A 84 12.15 7.76 1.55
C ILE A 84 12.93 9.00 1.99
N ASN A 85 12.72 10.15 1.33
CA ASN A 85 13.38 11.40 1.70
C ASN A 85 13.05 11.82 3.14
N ARG A 86 11.78 11.75 3.55
CA ARG A 86 11.37 11.99 4.94
C ARG A 86 11.99 11.00 5.93
N LEU A 87 12.07 9.72 5.56
CA LEU A 87 12.68 8.69 6.41
C LEU A 87 14.19 8.92 6.58
N LYS A 88 14.90 9.31 5.52
CA LYS A 88 16.33 9.68 5.58
C LYS A 88 16.56 10.87 6.52
N GLN A 89 15.69 11.87 6.49
CA GLN A 89 15.76 13.00 7.41
C GLN A 89 15.45 12.61 8.86
N ARG A 90 14.48 11.71 9.08
CA ARG A 90 14.06 11.28 10.41
C ARG A 90 15.04 10.31 11.07
N TYR A 91 15.70 9.46 10.28
CA TYR A 91 16.64 8.45 10.76
C TYR A 91 17.95 8.47 9.96
N PRO A 92 18.79 9.51 10.12
CA PRO A 92 19.99 9.72 9.29
C PRO A 92 21.01 8.58 9.39
N SER A 93 21.00 7.83 10.49
CA SER A 93 21.93 6.73 10.77
C SER A 93 21.41 5.34 10.43
N ALA A 94 20.12 5.21 10.03
CA ALA A 94 19.48 3.92 9.78
C ALA A 94 19.38 3.56 8.29
N ILE A 95 19.53 4.55 7.40
CA ILE A 95 19.47 4.37 5.94
C ILE A 95 20.85 4.70 5.39
N ASN A 96 21.72 3.68 5.31
CA ASN A 96 22.95 3.79 4.55
C ASN A 96 22.65 3.40 3.09
N ASP A 97 23.13 4.19 2.14
CA ASP A 97 23.08 3.89 0.70
C ASP A 97 23.95 2.66 0.35
#